data_AF-M6HCG2-F1
#
_entry.id   AF-M6HCG2-F1
#
_cell.length_a   1.000
_cell.length_b   1.000
_cell.length_c   1.000
_cell.angle_alpha   90.00
_cell.angle_beta   90.00
_cell.angle_gamma   90.00
#
_symmetry.space_group_name_H-M   'P 1'
#
loop_
_entity.id
_entity.type
_entity.pdbx_description
1 polymer ?
#
loop_
_entity_poly.entity_id
_entity_poly.type
_entity_poly.pdbx_seq_one_letter_code
_entity_poly.pdbx_strand_id
1 'polypeptide(L)'
;MELQGTQKFNDYQQAISNLPKDYVSIDENFLARYEVEIEVIKEFLDDKGGLHLIQVDEYSTLCRVPSKETLSKVSERTKKLDPIEADIDFVNRCLVYPSSETFSGWINKGAPGLASSVARKIFDLAKLNHEAVSKKL
;
A
#
# COMPACT_ATOMS: atom_id res chain seq x y z
N MET A 1 -23.67 -9.66 13.15
CA MET A 1 -22.57 -8.69 12.96
C MET A 1 -21.43 -9.24 12.10
N GLU A 2 -21.22 -10.56 12.02
CA GLU A 2 -20.12 -11.17 11.26
C GLU A 2 -20.27 -11.06 9.72
N LEU A 3 -21.50 -11.08 9.21
CA LEU A 3 -21.78 -11.00 7.76
C LEU A 3 -21.38 -9.66 7.12
N GLN A 4 -21.47 -8.54 7.85
CA GLN A 4 -21.10 -7.21 7.33
C GLN A 4 -19.58 -7.05 7.16
N GLY A 5 -18.78 -7.63 8.06
CA GLY A 5 -17.32 -7.59 7.97
C GLY A 5 -16.81 -8.40 6.76
N THR A 6 -17.37 -9.59 6.55
CA THR A 6 -17.03 -10.45 5.41
C THR A 6 -17.41 -9.82 4.07
N GLN A 7 -18.58 -9.18 3.98
CA GLN A 7 -18.99 -8.50 2.75
C GLN A 7 -18.05 -7.35 2.39
N LYS A 8 -17.76 -6.45 3.34
CA LYS A 8 -16.82 -5.32 3.11
C LYS A 8 -15.44 -5.79 2.68
N PHE A 9 -14.95 -6.91 3.24
CA PHE A 9 -13.67 -7.48 2.84
C PHE A 9 -13.70 -8.03 1.40
N ASN A 10 -14.78 -8.70 1.02
CA ASN A 10 -14.96 -9.19 -0.36
C ASN A 10 -15.03 -8.03 -1.36
N ASP A 11 -15.78 -6.97 -1.04
CA ASP A 11 -15.90 -5.78 -1.89
C ASP A 11 -14.54 -5.09 -2.06
N TYR A 12 -13.76 -4.99 -0.99
CA TYR A 12 -12.37 -4.49 -1.02
C TYR A 12 -11.47 -5.34 -1.94
N GLN A 13 -11.51 -6.67 -1.82
CA GLN A 13 -10.71 -7.55 -2.68
C GLN A 13 -11.14 -7.47 -4.15
N GLN A 14 -12.44 -7.34 -4.40
CA GLN A 14 -12.97 -7.17 -5.75
C GLN A 14 -12.56 -5.83 -6.35
N ALA A 15 -12.61 -4.75 -5.58
CA ALA A 15 -12.19 -3.43 -6.04
C ALA A 15 -10.70 -3.41 -6.44
N ILE A 16 -9.82 -4.04 -5.65
CA ILE A 16 -8.40 -4.20 -6.02
C ILE A 16 -8.26 -5.00 -7.32
N SER A 17 -9.04 -6.08 -7.46
CA SER A 17 -8.98 -6.94 -8.64
C SER A 17 -9.48 -6.27 -9.93
N ASN A 18 -10.30 -5.22 -9.80
CA ASN A 18 -10.82 -4.43 -10.91
C ASN A 18 -9.84 -3.32 -11.36
N LEU A 19 -8.85 -2.97 -10.55
CA LEU A 19 -7.78 -2.07 -10.97
C LEU A 19 -6.98 -2.69 -12.14
N PRO A 20 -6.38 -1.86 -13.02
CA PRO A 20 -5.72 -2.38 -14.21
C PRO A 20 -4.54 -3.29 -13.84
N LYS A 21 -4.39 -4.39 -14.57
CA LYS A 21 -3.31 -5.36 -14.31
C LYS A 21 -1.94 -4.81 -14.74
N ASP A 22 -1.93 -4.18 -15.90
CA ASP A 22 -0.78 -3.43 -16.40
C ASP A 22 -0.67 -2.07 -15.70
N TYR A 23 0.57 -1.59 -15.59
CA TYR A 23 0.78 -0.27 -14.99
C TYR A 23 0.22 0.83 -15.86
N VAL A 24 -0.59 1.68 -15.23
CA VAL A 24 -1.10 2.94 -15.73
C VAL A 24 -0.73 3.99 -14.67
N SER A 25 -0.23 5.14 -15.11
CA SER A 25 0.11 6.24 -14.21
C SER A 25 -1.11 6.66 -13.39
N ILE A 26 -0.91 7.00 -12.12
CA ILE A 26 -1.97 7.44 -11.22
C ILE A 26 -2.12 8.97 -11.37
N ASP A 27 -2.81 9.38 -12.42
CA ASP A 27 -3.20 10.78 -12.67
C ASP A 27 -4.70 11.01 -12.48
N GLU A 28 -5.17 12.24 -12.71
CA GLU A 28 -6.58 12.60 -12.55
C GLU A 28 -7.52 11.74 -13.40
N ASN A 29 -7.10 11.30 -14.59
CA ASN A 29 -7.92 10.41 -15.43
C ASN A 29 -7.97 9.00 -14.85
N PHE A 30 -6.88 8.50 -14.26
CA PHE A 30 -6.89 7.23 -13.55
C PHE A 30 -7.88 7.31 -12.38
N LEU A 31 -7.80 8.37 -11.56
CA LEU A 31 -8.66 8.55 -10.40
C LEU A 31 -10.13 8.68 -10.79
N ALA A 32 -10.45 9.41 -11.86
CA ALA A 32 -11.82 9.53 -12.36
C ALA A 32 -12.34 8.22 -12.96
N ARG A 33 -11.49 7.47 -13.67
CA ARG A 33 -11.88 6.21 -14.31
C ARG A 33 -12.16 5.08 -13.31
N TYR A 34 -11.41 5.05 -12.22
CA TYR A 34 -11.50 4.02 -11.17
C TYR A 34 -12.04 4.57 -9.85
N GLU A 35 -12.81 5.66 -9.90
CA GLU A 35 -13.34 6.34 -8.72
C GLU A 35 -14.09 5.37 -7.80
N VAL A 36 -14.97 4.54 -8.38
CA VAL A 36 -15.79 3.58 -7.64
C VAL A 36 -14.92 2.58 -6.87
N GLU A 37 -13.94 1.97 -7.52
CA GLU A 37 -13.01 1.04 -6.88
C GLU A 37 -12.18 1.74 -5.79
N ILE A 38 -11.68 2.95 -6.07
CA ILE A 38 -10.87 3.71 -5.13
C ILE A 38 -11.67 4.11 -3.90
N GLU A 39 -12.94 4.52 -4.05
CA GLU A 39 -13.80 4.87 -2.92
C GLU A 39 -14.12 3.65 -2.04
N VAL A 40 -14.38 2.47 -2.65
CA VAL A 40 -14.55 1.21 -1.89
C VAL A 40 -13.28 0.86 -1.10
N ILE A 41 -12.10 1.01 -1.73
CA ILE A 41 -10.81 0.76 -1.08
C ILE A 41 -10.59 1.75 0.07
N LYS A 42 -10.88 3.05 -0.13
CA LYS A 42 -10.76 4.07 0.91
C LYS A 42 -11.70 3.78 2.07
N GLU A 43 -12.98 3.47 1.82
CA GLU A 43 -13.95 3.17 2.87
C GLU A 43 -13.48 1.98 3.72
N PHE A 44 -12.97 0.92 3.07
CA PHE A 44 -12.44 -0.23 3.78
C PHE A 44 -11.19 0.09 4.62
N LEU A 45 -10.39 1.07 4.20
CA LEU A 45 -9.13 1.44 4.85
C LEU A 45 -9.26 2.62 5.82
N ASP A 46 -10.42 3.28 5.92
CA ASP A 46 -10.63 4.48 6.74
C ASP A 46 -10.25 4.24 8.21
N ASP A 47 -10.74 3.14 8.80
CA ASP A 47 -10.41 2.74 10.17
C ASP A 47 -8.96 2.21 10.33
N LYS A 48 -8.25 2.01 9.22
CA LYS A 48 -6.93 1.37 9.14
C LYS A 48 -5.83 2.35 8.76
N GLY A 49 -6.09 3.65 8.80
CA GLY A 49 -5.14 4.72 8.47
C GLY A 49 -5.22 5.21 7.02
N GLY A 50 -6.13 4.67 6.22
CA GLY A 50 -6.46 5.17 4.89
C GLY A 50 -5.61 4.62 3.74
N LEU A 51 -6.03 4.99 2.53
CA LEU A 51 -5.32 4.77 1.27
C LEU A 51 -4.47 5.99 0.95
N HIS A 52 -3.20 5.79 0.60
CA HIS A 52 -2.24 6.87 0.33
C HIS A 52 -1.60 6.71 -1.03
N LEU A 53 -1.52 7.82 -1.77
CA LEU A 53 -0.71 7.92 -2.97
C LEU A 53 0.74 8.25 -2.56
N ILE A 54 1.66 7.37 -2.94
CA ILE A 54 3.10 7.58 -2.77
C ILE A 54 3.73 7.78 -4.13
N GLN A 55 4.40 8.92 -4.30
CA GLN A 55 5.13 9.27 -5.51
C GLN A 55 6.62 9.36 -5.20
N VAL A 56 7.44 8.68 -6.00
CA VAL A 56 8.90 8.72 -5.95
C VAL A 56 9.40 8.76 -7.39
N ASP A 57 10.04 9.88 -7.77
CA ASP A 57 10.42 10.18 -9.14
C ASP A 57 9.22 10.03 -10.10
N GLU A 58 9.33 9.18 -11.13
CA GLU A 58 8.27 8.89 -12.09
C GLU A 58 7.30 7.78 -11.63
N TYR A 59 7.58 7.12 -10.50
CA TYR A 59 6.80 6.00 -10.00
C TYR A 59 5.73 6.44 -9.02
N SER A 60 4.49 6.03 -9.29
CA SER A 60 3.35 6.28 -8.41
C SER A 60 2.73 4.96 -7.96
N THR A 61 2.49 4.83 -6.65
CA THR A 61 1.90 3.65 -6.01
C THR A 61 0.78 4.05 -5.05
N LEU A 62 -0.29 3.26 -4.98
CA LEU A 62 -1.27 3.32 -3.90
C LEU A 62 -0.88 2.33 -2.80
N CYS A 63 -0.78 2.81 -1.58
CA CYS A 63 -0.40 2.01 -0.42
C CYS A 63 -1.38 2.20 0.74
N ARG A 64 -1.59 1.14 1.51
CA ARG A 64 -2.27 1.19 2.81
C ARG A 64 -1.26 1.43 3.92
N VAL A 65 -1.70 2.04 5.02
CA VAL A 65 -0.89 2.12 6.23
C VAL A 65 -0.68 0.70 6.81
N PRO A 66 0.55 0.31 7.19
CA PRO A 66 0.80 -1.01 7.76
C PRO A 66 0.14 -1.14 9.13
N SER A 67 -0.47 -2.31 9.37
CA SER A 67 -0.96 -2.66 10.71
C SER A 67 0.19 -2.97 11.67
N LYS A 68 -0.07 -2.95 12.98
CA LYS A 68 0.89 -3.41 14.00
C LYS A 68 1.40 -4.82 13.69
N GLU A 69 0.52 -5.72 13.28
CA GLU A 69 0.90 -7.08 12.87
C GLU A 69 1.85 -7.09 11.65
N THR A 70 1.59 -6.23 10.66
CA THR A 70 2.46 -6.10 9.48
C THR A 70 3.85 -5.63 9.89
N LEU A 71 3.94 -4.62 10.77
CA LEU A 71 5.20 -4.10 11.29
C LEU A 71 5.98 -5.16 12.08
N SER A 72 5.30 -5.95 12.92
CA SER A 72 5.92 -7.06 13.67
C SER A 72 6.50 -8.10 12.72
N LYS A 73 5.72 -8.57 11.73
CA LYS A 73 6.17 -9.56 10.74
C LYS A 73 7.38 -9.07 9.94
N VAL A 74 7.36 -7.80 9.51
CA VAL A 74 8.45 -7.19 8.76
C VAL A 74 9.72 -7.13 9.62
N SER A 75 9.61 -6.65 10.86
CA SER A 75 10.74 -6.60 11.80
C SER A 75 11.41 -7.97 12.01
N GLU A 76 10.64 -9.06 12.01
CA GLU A 76 11.19 -10.41 12.09
C GLU A 76 11.88 -10.86 10.78
N ARG A 77 11.31 -10.52 9.62
CA ARG A 77 11.87 -10.92 8.32
C ARG A 77 13.10 -10.10 7.95
N THR A 78 13.18 -8.81 8.29
CA THR A 78 14.34 -7.96 8.04
C THR A 78 15.63 -8.51 8.67
N LYS A 79 15.53 -9.34 9.72
CA LYS A 79 16.69 -10.02 10.32
C LYS A 79 17.27 -11.14 9.45
N LYS A 80 16.55 -11.58 8.42
CA LYS A 80 16.86 -12.75 7.59
C LYS A 80 17.03 -12.41 6.11
N LEU A 81 16.64 -11.21 5.69
CA LEU A 81 16.65 -10.75 4.31
C LEU A 81 17.73 -9.68 4.13
N ASP A 82 18.27 -9.57 2.92
CA ASP A 82 19.08 -8.43 2.56
C ASP A 82 18.25 -7.13 2.60
N PRO A 83 18.86 -5.96 2.85
CA PRO A 83 18.13 -4.71 3.09
C PRO A 83 17.12 -4.36 1.98
N ILE A 84 17.50 -4.55 0.71
CA ILE A 84 16.63 -4.26 -0.43
C ILE A 84 15.44 -5.24 -0.47
N GLU A 85 15.67 -6.53 -0.20
CA GLU A 85 14.60 -7.53 -0.17
C GLU A 85 13.63 -7.28 1.00
N ALA A 86 14.14 -6.82 2.14
CA ALA A 86 13.32 -6.43 3.27
C ALA A 86 12.42 -5.23 2.92
N ASP A 87 12.95 -4.22 2.23
CA ASP A 87 12.17 -3.07 1.76
C ASP A 87 11.11 -3.49 0.73
N ILE A 88 11.45 -4.37 -0.21
CA ILE A 88 10.50 -4.93 -1.19
C ILE A 88 9.37 -5.70 -0.50
N ASP A 89 9.70 -6.61 0.43
CA ASP A 89 8.69 -7.35 1.19
C ASP A 89 7.78 -6.40 1.98
N PHE A 90 8.34 -5.37 2.59
CA PHE A 90 7.56 -4.39 3.33
C PHE A 90 6.61 -3.59 2.43
N VAL A 91 7.10 -3.05 1.31
CA VAL A 91 6.28 -2.32 0.35
C VAL A 91 5.18 -3.22 -0.20
N ASN A 92 5.51 -4.45 -0.63
CA ASN A 92 4.54 -5.39 -1.19
C ASN A 92 3.40 -5.73 -0.23
N ARG A 93 3.65 -5.78 1.09
CA ARG A 93 2.60 -6.00 2.09
C ARG A 93 1.64 -4.81 2.23
N CYS A 94 2.10 -3.62 1.87
CA CYS A 94 1.35 -2.37 1.97
C CYS A 94 0.81 -1.91 0.61
N LEU A 95 1.24 -2.54 -0.48
CA LEU A 95 0.90 -2.16 -1.84
C LEU A 95 -0.55 -2.54 -2.16
N VAL A 96 -1.29 -1.59 -2.71
CA VAL A 96 -2.63 -1.78 -3.27
C VAL A 96 -2.56 -1.72 -4.80
N TYR A 97 -1.77 -0.77 -5.32
CA TYR A 97 -1.51 -0.62 -6.75
C TYR A 97 -0.10 -0.05 -6.97
N PRO A 98 0.68 -0.51 -7.96
CA PRO A 98 0.37 -1.60 -8.90
C PRO A 98 0.49 -2.98 -8.25
N SER A 99 0.52 -4.05 -9.05
CA SER A 99 0.84 -5.39 -8.56
C SER A 99 2.27 -5.47 -8.00
N SER A 100 2.50 -6.38 -7.06
CA SER A 100 3.84 -6.65 -6.51
C SER A 100 4.86 -7.04 -7.59
N GLU A 101 4.40 -7.73 -8.63
CA GLU A 101 5.24 -8.10 -9.79
C GLU A 101 5.71 -6.86 -10.55
N THR A 102 4.79 -5.94 -10.85
CA THR A 102 5.12 -4.67 -11.51
C THR A 102 6.11 -3.86 -10.68
N PHE A 103 5.84 -3.71 -9.38
CA PHE A 103 6.72 -2.95 -8.48
C PHE A 103 8.13 -3.56 -8.41
N SER A 104 8.21 -4.88 -8.22
CA SER A 104 9.49 -5.60 -8.20
C SER A 104 10.21 -5.51 -9.56
N GLY A 105 9.45 -5.50 -10.65
CA GLY A 105 9.96 -5.30 -12.01
C GLY A 105 10.64 -3.95 -12.21
N TRP A 106 10.15 -2.87 -11.61
CA TRP A 106 10.82 -1.55 -11.68
C TRP A 106 12.20 -1.56 -11.02
N ILE A 107 12.30 -2.21 -9.87
CA ILE A 107 13.55 -2.33 -9.12
C ILE A 107 14.58 -3.12 -9.93
N ASN A 108 14.16 -4.27 -10.47
CA ASN A 108 15.01 -5.12 -11.30
C ASN A 108 15.44 -4.46 -12.62
N LYS A 109 14.68 -3.46 -13.11
CA LYS A 109 14.97 -2.70 -14.33
C LYS A 109 15.87 -1.49 -14.13
N GLY A 110 16.35 -1.25 -12.91
CA GLY A 110 17.35 -0.21 -12.65
C GLY A 110 16.94 0.87 -11.64
N ALA A 111 15.84 0.68 -10.90
CA ALA A 111 15.43 1.58 -9.82
C ALA A 111 15.62 0.96 -8.41
N PRO A 112 16.83 0.52 -8.00
CA PRO A 112 17.03 -0.16 -6.72
C PRO A 112 16.72 0.72 -5.50
N GLY A 113 16.92 2.04 -5.60
CA GLY A 113 16.59 2.99 -4.53
C GLY A 113 15.09 3.23 -4.33
N LEU A 114 14.24 2.76 -5.25
CA LEU A 114 12.79 2.94 -5.18
C LEU A 114 12.19 2.23 -3.97
N ALA A 115 12.62 0.99 -3.71
CA ALA A 115 12.12 0.18 -2.60
C ALA A 115 12.29 0.92 -1.26
N SER A 116 13.51 1.36 -0.96
CA SER A 116 13.83 2.08 0.27
C SER A 116 13.09 3.43 0.38
N SER A 117 12.94 4.14 -0.74
CA SER A 117 12.24 5.44 -0.76
C SER A 117 10.75 5.29 -0.46
N VAL A 118 10.09 4.31 -1.08
CA VAL A 118 8.68 4.01 -0.84
C VAL A 118 8.49 3.44 0.57
N ALA A 119 9.33 2.50 1.00
CA ALA A 119 9.31 1.93 2.34
C ALA A 119 9.39 3.04 3.42
N ARG A 120 10.30 4.00 3.27
CA ARG A 120 10.42 5.12 4.20
C ARG A 120 9.15 5.96 4.28
N LYS A 121 8.53 6.28 3.14
CA LYS A 121 7.27 7.04 3.09
C LYS A 121 6.14 6.27 3.78
N ILE A 122 6.04 4.96 3.58
CA ILE A 122 5.07 4.10 4.29
C ILE A 122 5.31 4.11 5.80
N PHE A 123 6.57 4.04 6.24
CA PHE A 123 6.92 4.12 7.67
C PHE A 123 6.54 5.47 8.29
N ASP A 124 6.75 6.57 7.57
CA ASP A 124 6.40 7.90 8.07
C ASP A 124 4.87 8.07 8.17
N LEU A 125 4.11 7.52 7.21
CA LEU A 125 2.64 7.44 7.31
C LEU A 125 2.19 6.65 8.55
N ALA A 126 2.85 5.53 8.85
CA ALA A 126 2.54 4.72 10.03
C ALA A 126 2.78 5.48 11.34
N LYS A 127 3.87 6.27 11.42
CA LYS A 127 4.15 7.13 12.59
C LYS A 127 3.07 8.20 12.76
N LEU A 128 2.76 8.93 11.68
CA LEU A 128 1.75 9.98 11.71
C LEU A 128 0.37 9.43 12.12
N ASN A 129 0.00 8.26 11.61
CA ASN A 129 -1.25 7.61 11.98
C ASN A 129 -1.25 7.21 13.47
N HIS A 130 -0.15 6.67 13.99
CA HIS A 130 -0.03 6.32 15.40
C HIS A 130 -0.14 7.56 16.30
N GLU A 131 0.52 8.66 15.95
CA GLU A 131 0.44 9.92 16.68
C GLU A 131 -0.97 10.52 16.65
N ALA A 132 -1.65 10.48 15.51
CA ALA A 132 -3.01 10.97 15.37
C ALA A 132 -4.01 10.17 16.22
N VAL A 133 -3.86 8.84 16.26
CA VAL A 133 -4.70 7.96 17.10
C VAL A 133 -4.40 8.20 18.59
N SER A 134 -3.14 8.32 18.99
CA SER A 134 -2.76 8.59 20.39
C SER A 134 -3.27 9.93 20.92
N LYS A 135 -3.47 10.94 20.06
CA LYS A 135 -4.04 12.24 20.46
C LYS A 135 -5.58 12.28 20.54
N LYS A 136 -6.26 11.27 19.99
CA LYS A 136 -7.74 11.15 20.02
C LYS A 136 -8.26 10.40 21.26
N LEU A 137 -7.35 9.85 22.08
CA LEU A 137 -7.60 9.18 23.35
C LEU A 137 -7.36 10.15 24.51
#